data_AF-A0A2K2F1Q8-F1
#
_entry.id   AF-A0A2K2F1Q8-F1
#
_cell.length_a   1.000
_cell.length_b   1.000
_cell.length_c   1.000
_cell.angle_alpha   90.00
_cell.angle_beta   90.00
_cell.angle_gamma   90.00
#
_symmetry.space_group_name_H-M   'P 1'
#
loop_
_entity.id
_entity.type
_entity.pdbx_description
1 polymer ?
#
loop_
_entity_poly.entity_id
_entity_poly.type
_entity_poly.pdbx_seq_one_letter_code
_entity_poly.pdbx_strand_id
1 'polypeptide(L)'
;MAVNREIPEKLLYFLKNALKDVDDGYEYASELKRILNSDECQRALTEREIEFLRDYADKVKSVGEIDHYTEEKIKDIEREHFGERGIKGFLGIEPCSKPQWPF
;
A
#
# COMPACT_ATOMS: atom_id res chain seq x y z
N MET A 1 0.64 -0.23 25.86
CA MET A 1 -0.65 0.18 25.26
C MET A 1 -0.49 0.03 23.77
N ALA A 2 -1.08 -1.00 23.16
CA ALA A 2 -1.13 -1.08 21.71
C ALA A 2 -2.09 0.03 21.25
N VAL A 3 -1.53 1.14 20.75
CA VAL A 3 -2.31 2.08 19.96
C VAL A 3 -2.82 1.26 18.79
N ASN A 4 -4.11 0.91 18.80
CA ASN A 4 -4.81 0.44 17.62
C ASN A 4 -4.66 1.57 16.59
N ARG A 5 -3.63 1.47 15.75
CA ARG A 5 -3.48 2.34 14.59
C ARG A 5 -4.60 1.96 13.65
N GLU A 6 -5.71 2.66 13.74
CA GLU A 6 -6.84 2.47 12.83
C GLU A 6 -6.42 3.04 11.47
N ILE A 7 -5.96 2.15 10.59
CA ILE A 7 -5.73 2.51 9.20
C ILE A 7 -7.07 2.94 8.60
N PRO A 8 -7.14 4.11 7.93
CA PRO A 8 -8.39 4.61 7.39
C PRO A 8 -9.06 3.57 6.48
N GLU A 9 -10.37 3.38 6.67
CA GLU A 9 -11.14 2.37 5.93
C GLU A 9 -11.04 2.56 4.42
N LYS A 10 -10.94 3.82 3.95
CA LYS A 10 -10.71 4.15 2.54
C LYS A 10 -9.42 3.55 2.00
N LEU A 11 -8.33 3.65 2.75
CA LEU A 11 -7.05 3.07 2.36
C LEU A 11 -7.12 1.54 2.37
N LEU A 12 -7.75 0.95 3.39
CA LEU A 12 -7.92 -0.50 3.47
C LEU A 12 -8.78 -1.05 2.32
N TYR A 13 -9.87 -0.36 1.99
CA TYR A 13 -10.76 -0.70 0.90
C TYR A 13 -10.04 -0.58 -0.44
N PHE A 14 -9.29 0.50 -0.64
CA PHE A 14 -8.47 0.70 -1.83
C PHE A 14 -7.44 -0.41 -1.97
N LEU A 15 -6.63 -0.71 -0.95
CA LEU A 15 -5.63 -1.79 -1.04
C LEU A 15 -6.22 -3.18 -1.33
N LYS A 16 -7.49 -3.42 -0.97
CA LYS A 16 -8.18 -4.68 -1.27
C LYS A 16 -8.76 -4.74 -2.68
N ASN A 17 -9.30 -3.63 -3.17
CA ASN A 17 -10.11 -3.61 -4.38
C ASN A 17 -9.43 -2.88 -5.54
N ALA A 18 -8.50 -1.96 -5.30
CA ALA A 18 -7.86 -1.14 -6.32
C ALA A 18 -7.20 -1.96 -7.42
N LEU A 19 -6.67 -3.13 -7.09
CA LEU A 19 -6.13 -4.06 -8.09
C LEU A 19 -7.17 -4.51 -9.13
N LYS A 20 -8.45 -4.55 -8.75
CA LYS A 20 -9.59 -4.95 -9.60
C LYS A 20 -10.42 -3.78 -10.10
N ASP A 21 -10.47 -2.69 -9.34
CA ASP A 21 -11.28 -1.49 -9.62
C ASP A 21 -10.59 -0.51 -10.57
N VAL A 22 -9.25 -0.56 -10.69
CA VAL A 22 -8.52 0.34 -11.59
C VAL A 22 -8.06 -0.38 -12.85
N ASP A 23 -8.18 0.29 -13.98
CA ASP A 23 -7.83 -0.26 -15.29
C ASP A 23 -6.30 -0.31 -15.51
N ASP A 24 -5.56 0.66 -14.95
CA ASP A 24 -4.11 0.82 -15.18
C ASP A 24 -3.33 1.33 -13.96
N GLY A 25 -2.01 1.07 -13.94
CA GLY A 25 -1.11 1.50 -12.86
C GLY A 25 -1.05 3.02 -12.64
N TYR A 26 -1.35 3.82 -13.66
CA TYR A 26 -1.47 5.28 -13.52
C TYR A 26 -2.67 5.68 -12.64
N GLU A 27 -3.81 5.04 -12.85
CA GLU A 27 -5.03 5.31 -12.09
C GLU A 27 -4.88 4.80 -10.65
N TYR A 28 -4.32 3.59 -10.49
CA TYR A 28 -3.94 3.06 -9.18
C TYR A 28 -3.10 4.07 -8.39
N ALA A 29 -2.02 4.57 -9.00
CA ALA A 29 -1.11 5.48 -8.34
C ALA A 29 -1.77 6.83 -7.99
N SER A 30 -2.61 7.36 -8.89
CA SER A 30 -3.28 8.64 -8.68
C SER A 30 -4.30 8.56 -7.54
N GLU A 31 -5.12 7.51 -7.52
CA GLU A 31 -6.11 7.33 -6.45
C GLU A 31 -5.44 7.01 -5.12
N LEU A 32 -4.37 6.20 -5.11
CA LEU A 32 -3.59 5.97 -3.89
C LEU A 32 -3.04 7.30 -3.32
N LYS A 33 -2.42 8.14 -4.16
CA LYS A 33 -1.93 9.46 -3.74
C LYS A 33 -3.04 10.36 -3.20
N ARG A 34 -4.22 10.31 -3.82
CA ARG A 34 -5.40 11.07 -3.37
C ARG A 34 -5.87 10.62 -1.99
N ILE A 35 -5.92 9.31 -1.74
CA ILE A 35 -6.31 8.75 -0.44
C ILE A 35 -5.26 9.14 0.62
N LEU A 36 -3.97 9.01 0.32
CA LEU A 36 -2.89 9.38 1.23
C LEU A 36 -2.89 10.87 1.61
N ASN A 37 -3.34 11.75 0.71
CA ASN A 37 -3.51 13.18 0.97
C ASN A 37 -4.77 13.52 1.79
N SER A 38 -5.62 12.54 2.09
CA SER A 38 -6.80 12.78 2.94
C SER A 38 -6.40 12.99 4.39
N ASP A 39 -7.11 13.87 5.10
CA ASP A 39 -6.86 14.22 6.52
C ASP A 39 -6.77 12.97 7.41
N GLU A 40 -7.62 11.97 7.14
CA GLU A 40 -7.64 10.69 7.84
C GLU A 40 -6.31 9.93 7.71
N CYS A 41 -5.73 9.87 6.50
CA CYS A 41 -4.43 9.22 6.28
C CYS A 41 -3.28 10.03 6.89
N GLN A 42 -3.31 11.36 6.75
CA GLN A 42 -2.31 12.25 7.33
C GLN A 42 -2.26 12.19 8.87
N ARG A 43 -3.39 11.85 9.51
CA ARG A 43 -3.49 11.73 10.98
C ARG A 43 -3.26 10.31 11.49
N ALA A 44 -3.60 9.29 10.70
CA ALA A 44 -3.45 7.89 11.08
C ALA A 44 -2.06 7.32 10.76
N LEU A 45 -1.45 7.76 9.66
CA LEU A 45 -0.13 7.32 9.19
C LEU A 45 0.96 8.29 9.63
N THR A 46 2.17 7.78 9.82
CA THR A 46 3.35 8.65 9.98
C THR A 46 3.81 9.19 8.62
N GLU A 47 4.50 10.33 8.63
CA GLU A 47 5.09 10.92 7.43
C GLU A 47 5.94 9.91 6.65
N ARG A 48 6.71 9.09 7.35
CA ARG A 48 7.50 8.01 6.75
C ARG A 48 6.64 6.97 6.04
N GLU A 49 5.51 6.55 6.64
CA GLU A 49 4.60 5.60 6.00
C GLU A 49 3.95 6.19 4.74
N ILE A 50 3.58 7.48 4.80
CA ILE A 50 3.00 8.22 3.68
C ILE A 50 4.02 8.36 2.54
N GLU A 51 5.27 8.69 2.85
CA GLU A 51 6.35 8.77 1.86
C GLU A 51 6.60 7.42 1.19
N PHE A 52 6.66 6.33 1.95
CA PHE A 52 6.82 4.98 1.39
C PHE A 52 5.66 4.58 0.47
N LEU A 53 4.41 4.88 0.87
CA LEU A 53 3.24 4.61 0.02
C LEU A 53 3.21 5.50 -1.22
N ARG A 54 3.72 6.72 -1.13
CA ARG A 54 3.91 7.61 -2.29
C ARG A 54 4.97 7.10 -3.24
N ASP A 55 6.10 6.61 -2.74
CA ASP A 55 7.18 6.04 -3.56
C ASP A 55 6.68 4.80 -4.31
N TYR A 56 5.97 3.92 -3.61
CA TYR A 56 5.28 2.79 -4.22
C TYR A 56 4.29 3.24 -5.31
N ALA A 57 3.46 4.26 -5.03
CA ALA A 57 2.54 4.81 -6.04
C ALA A 57 3.30 5.33 -7.27
N ASP A 58 4.43 6.03 -7.10
CA ASP A 58 5.26 6.48 -8.23
C ASP A 58 5.87 5.32 -9.02
N LYS A 59 6.31 4.24 -8.36
CA LYS A 59 6.78 3.03 -9.05
C LYS A 59 5.66 2.39 -9.87
N VAL A 60 4.47 2.21 -9.27
CA VAL A 60 3.31 1.63 -9.97
C VAL A 60 2.90 2.52 -11.16
N LYS A 61 2.93 3.85 -10.99
CA LYS A 61 2.69 4.82 -12.07
C LYS A 61 3.68 4.64 -13.22
N SER A 62 4.97 4.64 -12.91
CA SER A 62 6.04 4.52 -13.91
C SER A 62 5.97 3.20 -14.68
N VAL A 63 5.46 2.14 -14.05
CA VAL A 63 5.24 0.85 -14.70
C VAL A 63 4.01 0.86 -15.59
N GLY A 64 2.94 1.56 -15.19
CA GLY A 64 1.73 1.74 -16.01
C GLY A 64 1.93 2.60 -17.26
N GLU A 65 3.00 3.41 -17.31
CA GLU A 65 3.37 4.18 -18.51
C GLU A 65 4.06 3.33 -19.59
N ILE A 66 4.52 2.12 -19.27
CA ILE A 66 5.39 1.31 -20.14
C ILE A 66 4.62 0.17 -20.84
N ASP A 67 3.55 -0.38 -20.25
CA ASP A 67 2.75 -1.46 -20.86
C ASP A 67 1.32 -1.51 -20.26
N HIS A 68 0.33 -1.97 -21.04
CA HIS A 68 -1.00 -2.36 -20.57
C HIS A 68 -0.83 -3.46 -19.50
N TYR A 69 -0.86 -3.12 -18.21
CA TYR A 69 -0.46 -4.07 -17.17
C TYR A 69 -1.43 -4.14 -15.99
N THR A 70 -1.80 -5.39 -15.71
CA THR A 70 -2.88 -5.86 -14.84
C THR A 70 -2.29 -6.48 -13.57
N GLU A 71 -2.92 -6.26 -12.42
CA GLU A 71 -2.71 -6.83 -11.06
C GLU A 71 -1.37 -7.46 -10.64
N GLU A 72 -0.85 -8.42 -11.40
CA GLU A 72 0.33 -9.23 -11.09
C GLU A 72 1.59 -8.40 -10.89
N LYS A 73 1.89 -7.40 -11.75
CA LYS A 73 3.04 -6.52 -11.52
C LYS A 73 2.86 -5.61 -10.32
N ILE A 74 1.65 -5.14 -10.06
CA ILE A 74 1.40 -4.31 -8.88
C ILE A 74 1.68 -5.14 -7.62
N LYS A 75 1.25 -6.41 -7.60
CA LYS A 75 1.62 -7.37 -6.55
C LYS A 75 3.13 -7.63 -6.49
N ASP A 76 3.81 -7.70 -7.63
CA ASP A 76 5.27 -7.90 -7.69
C ASP A 76 6.04 -6.70 -7.13
N ILE A 77 5.66 -5.47 -7.53
CA ILE A 77 6.19 -4.21 -6.99
C ILE A 77 5.87 -4.10 -5.51
N GLU A 78 4.66 -4.48 -5.09
CA GLU A 78 4.29 -4.49 -3.67
C GLU A 78 5.23 -5.41 -2.88
N ARG A 79 5.52 -6.61 -3.42
CA ARG A 79 6.45 -7.55 -2.80
C ARG A 79 7.90 -7.08 -2.84
N GLU A 80 8.33 -6.40 -3.91
CA GLU A 80 9.68 -5.83 -3.99
C GLU A 80 9.85 -4.67 -3.01
N HIS A 81 8.82 -3.82 -2.88
CA HIS A 81 8.87 -2.59 -2.09
C HIS A 81 8.61 -2.81 -0.60
N PHE A 82 7.67 -3.69 -0.25
CA PHE A 82 7.23 -3.97 1.12
C PHE A 82 7.60 -5.39 1.61
N GLY A 83 8.18 -6.22 0.75
CA GLY A 83 8.52 -7.60 1.07
C GLY A 83 7.31 -8.55 1.01
N GLU A 84 7.50 -9.79 1.46
CA GLU A 84 6.45 -10.82 1.43
C GLU A 84 5.19 -10.49 2.26
N ARG A 85 5.28 -9.51 3.16
CA ARG A 85 4.15 -9.09 4.01
C ARG A 85 3.29 -7.98 3.38
N GLY A 86 3.74 -7.41 2.26
CA GLY A 86 3.04 -6.36 1.53
C GLY A 86 2.75 -5.09 2.36
N ILE A 87 1.91 -4.22 1.82
CA ILE A 87 1.55 -2.94 2.46
C ILE A 87 0.87 -3.16 3.82
N LYS A 88 0.06 -4.21 3.95
CA LYS A 88 -0.66 -4.51 5.20
C LYS A 88 0.28 -4.87 6.33
N GLY A 89 1.36 -5.60 6.04
CA GLY A 89 2.40 -5.92 7.00
C GLY A 89 3.27 -4.72 7.36
N PHE A 90 3.55 -3.84 6.39
CA PHE A 90 4.28 -2.59 6.63
C PHE A 90 3.49 -1.63 7.54
N LEU A 91 2.18 -1.51 7.31
CA LEU A 91 1.27 -0.70 8.11
C LEU A 91 0.92 -1.31 9.48
N GLY A 92 1.39 -2.53 9.77
CA GLY A 92 1.13 -3.22 11.03
C GLY A 92 -0.34 -3.63 11.22
N ILE A 93 -1.12 -3.73 10.13
CA ILE A 93 -2.55 -4.11 10.14
C ILE A 93 -2.70 -5.60 10.42
N GLU A 94 -1.78 -6.42 9.91
CA GLU A 94 -1.74 -7.83 10.27
C GLU A 94 -1.03 -8.01 11.61
N PRO A 95 -1.59 -8.81 12.54
CA PRO A 95 -0.91 -9.16 13.75
C PRO A 95 0.41 -9.83 13.35
N CYS A 96 1.49 -9.33 13.93
CA CYS A 96 2.79 -9.99 13.92
C CYS A 96 2.59 -11.47 14.28
N SER A 97 2.50 -12.34 13.27
CA SER A 97 2.63 -13.77 13.45
C SER A 97 4.12 -14.02 13.65
N LYS A 98 4.52 -13.75 14.90
CA LYS A 98 5.72 -14.14 15.64
C LYS A 98 7.02 -14.26 14.81
N PRO A 99 8.12 -13.57 15.18
CA PRO A 99 9.41 -14.20 14.99
C PRO A 99 9.47 -15.42 15.93
N GLN A 100 8.98 -16.57 15.46
CA GLN A 100 9.37 -17.84 16.05
C GLN A 100 10.79 -18.11 15.54
N TRP A 101 11.77 -17.70 16.33
CA TRP A 101 13.09 -18.32 16.31
C TRP A 101 13.06 -19.48 17.30
N PRO A 102 13.06 -20.74 16.83
CA PRO A 102 13.50 -21.85 17.63
C PRO A 102 14.93 -22.23 17.19
N PHE A 103 15.89 -21.82 18.03
CA PHE A 103 17.23 -22.38 18.25
C PHE A 103 18.36 -21.98 17.30
#